data_AF-A0A0U5F9L5-F1
#
_entry.id   AF-A0A0U5F9L5-F1
#
_cell.length_a   1.000
_cell.length_b   1.000
_cell.length_c   1.000
_cell.angle_alpha   90.00
_cell.angle_beta   90.00
_cell.angle_gamma   90.00
#
_symmetry.space_group_name_H-M   'P 1'
#
loop_
_entity.id
_entity.type
_entity.pdbx_description
1 polymer ?
#
loop_
_entity_poly.entity_id
_entity_poly.type
_entity_poly.pdbx_seq_one_letter_code
_entity_poly.pdbx_strand_id
1 'polypeptide(L)'
;MSTNPDLIHAYTRADMLEDGELIDVTEVGREAGFTVPVAFTRSVWADCVEWSAADNARKHACQDEAGRLWDVVYMARVYGARNAKGSRAVFPVYRVPREGRGIRPRLVELQLHIGPGDAGEPVITIMQLGDE
;
A
#
# COMPACT_ATOMS: atom_id res chain seq x y z
N MET A 1 26.71 -15.03 -34.91
CA MET A 1 26.35 -15.09 -33.48
C MET A 1 26.51 -13.68 -32.93
N SER A 2 25.42 -12.90 -32.86
CA SER A 2 25.44 -11.63 -32.14
C SER A 2 25.07 -11.94 -30.69
N THR A 3 26.04 -11.90 -29.79
CA THR A 3 25.79 -11.85 -28.35
C THR A 3 25.13 -10.52 -28.04
N ASN A 4 23.89 -10.57 -27.56
CA ASN A 4 23.09 -9.41 -27.17
C ASN A 4 23.63 -8.85 -25.84
N PRO A 5 24.29 -7.68 -25.80
CA PRO A 5 25.08 -7.29 -24.62
C PRO A 5 24.32 -6.58 -23.49
N ASP A 6 23.02 -6.28 -23.60
CA ASP A 6 22.32 -5.49 -22.55
C ASP A 6 20.86 -5.93 -22.36
N LEU A 7 20.64 -7.14 -21.83
CA LEU A 7 19.35 -7.48 -21.25
C LEU A 7 19.26 -6.80 -19.87
N ILE A 8 18.78 -5.56 -19.83
CA ILE A 8 18.31 -4.97 -18.57
C ILE A 8 17.14 -5.84 -18.13
N HIS A 9 17.32 -6.60 -17.04
CA HIS A 9 16.20 -7.32 -16.43
C HIS A 9 15.14 -6.29 -16.09
N ALA A 10 13.99 -6.35 -16.75
CA ALA A 10 12.87 -5.50 -16.37
C ALA A 10 12.44 -5.94 -14.98
N TYR A 11 12.57 -5.06 -13.99
CA TYR A 11 12.10 -5.33 -12.64
C TYR A 11 10.57 -5.31 -12.66
N THR A 12 9.97 -6.50 -12.55
CA THR A 12 8.54 -6.72 -12.73
C THR A 12 7.78 -6.51 -11.43
N ARG A 13 6.45 -6.39 -11.50
CA ARG A 13 5.60 -6.37 -10.31
C ARG A 13 5.73 -7.68 -9.52
N ALA A 14 5.84 -8.81 -10.21
CA ALA A 14 6.07 -10.10 -9.59
C ALA A 14 7.39 -10.10 -8.79
N ASP A 15 8.47 -9.55 -9.34
CA ASP A 15 9.75 -9.41 -8.61
C ASP A 15 9.58 -8.53 -7.37
N MET A 16 8.88 -7.39 -7.50
CA MET A 16 8.61 -6.50 -6.35
C MET A 16 7.81 -7.19 -5.24
N LEU A 17 6.87 -8.06 -5.61
CA LEU A 17 6.08 -8.84 -4.64
C LEU A 17 6.93 -9.93 -3.98
N GLU A 18 7.80 -10.59 -4.74
CA GLU A 18 8.73 -11.61 -4.24
C GLU A 18 9.75 -11.01 -3.26
N ASP A 19 10.30 -9.84 -3.60
CA ASP A 19 11.26 -9.11 -2.76
C ASP A 19 10.62 -8.40 -1.56
N GLY A 20 9.28 -8.29 -1.54
CA GLY A 20 8.53 -7.61 -0.47
C GLY A 20 8.53 -6.08 -0.57
N GLU A 21 8.96 -5.51 -1.70
CA GLU A 21 8.80 -4.10 -2.03
C GLU A 21 7.33 -3.74 -2.28
N LEU A 22 6.57 -4.70 -2.80
CA LEU A 22 5.11 -4.71 -2.78
C LEU A 22 4.61 -5.81 -1.86
N ILE A 23 3.52 -5.50 -1.15
CA ILE A 23 2.87 -6.42 -0.24
C ILE A 23 1.44 -6.63 -0.75
N ASP A 24 1.14 -7.87 -1.15
CA ASP A 24 -0.18 -8.25 -1.62
C ASP A 24 -1.20 -8.15 -0.49
N VAL A 25 -2.27 -7.41 -0.72
CA VAL A 25 -3.41 -7.25 0.18
C VAL A 25 -4.72 -7.55 -0.53
N THR A 26 -4.66 -8.30 -1.63
CA THR A 26 -5.79 -8.54 -2.54
C THR A 26 -6.97 -9.19 -1.83
N GLU A 27 -6.76 -10.09 -0.86
CA GLU A 27 -7.85 -10.71 -0.11
C GLU A 27 -8.67 -9.69 0.67
N VAL A 28 -8.01 -8.85 1.49
CA VAL A 28 -8.67 -7.76 2.23
C VAL A 28 -9.24 -6.70 1.27
N GLY A 29 -8.56 -6.46 0.15
CA GLY A 29 -9.06 -5.62 -0.93
C GLY A 29 -10.40 -6.11 -1.49
N ARG A 30 -10.54 -7.42 -1.73
CA ARG A 30 -11.80 -8.02 -2.19
C ARG A 30 -12.91 -7.88 -1.15
N GLU A 31 -12.61 -8.10 0.13
CA GLU A 31 -13.56 -7.91 1.22
C GLU A 31 -14.06 -6.45 1.31
N ALA A 32 -13.18 -5.48 1.08
CA ALA A 32 -13.55 -4.08 1.00
C ALA A 32 -14.31 -3.72 -0.29
N GLY A 33 -14.31 -4.61 -1.30
CA GLY A 33 -15.06 -4.46 -2.56
C GLY A 33 -14.23 -3.95 -3.73
N PHE A 34 -12.92 -4.14 -3.74
CA PHE A 34 -12.10 -4.05 -4.96
C PHE A 34 -12.27 -5.29 -5.84
N THR A 35 -12.20 -5.11 -7.16
CA THR A 35 -12.35 -6.18 -8.15
C THR A 35 -11.05 -6.56 -8.86
N VAL A 36 -9.96 -5.82 -8.58
CA VAL A 36 -8.63 -6.01 -9.16
C VAL A 36 -7.62 -6.27 -8.04
N PRO A 37 -6.46 -6.89 -8.32
CA PRO A 37 -5.41 -7.08 -7.33
C PRO A 37 -4.98 -5.76 -6.71
N VAL A 38 -4.70 -5.76 -5.40
CA VAL A 38 -4.29 -4.58 -4.63
C VAL A 38 -3.00 -4.91 -3.89
N ALA A 39 -1.99 -4.07 -4.02
CA ALA A 39 -0.77 -4.17 -3.22
C ALA A 39 -0.43 -2.82 -2.56
N PHE A 40 0.25 -2.89 -1.42
CA PHE A 40 0.84 -1.73 -0.77
C PHE A 40 2.33 -1.69 -1.08
N THR A 41 2.89 -0.49 -1.23
CA THR A 41 4.35 -0.33 -1.13
C THR A 41 4.84 -0.67 0.28
N ARG A 42 6.08 -1.15 0.37
CA ARG A 42 6.75 -1.44 1.65
C ARG A 42 6.74 -0.25 2.61
N SER A 43 6.88 0.97 2.07
CA SER A 43 6.85 2.22 2.84
C SER A 43 5.48 2.47 3.47
N VAL A 44 4.39 2.32 2.72
CA VAL A 44 3.03 2.45 3.27
C VAL A 44 2.73 1.39 4.31
N TRP A 45 3.12 0.13 4.06
CA TRP A 45 2.91 -0.92 5.04
C TRP A 45 3.62 -0.61 6.35
N ALA A 46 4.93 -0.29 6.31
CA ALA A 46 5.70 0.01 7.51
C ALA A 46 5.17 1.23 8.28
N ASP A 47 4.65 2.23 7.56
CA ASP A 47 4.19 3.49 8.12
C ASP A 47 2.76 3.40 8.69
N CYS A 48 1.86 2.73 7.98
CA CYS A 48 0.43 2.74 8.25
C CYS A 48 -0.08 1.45 8.86
N VAL A 49 0.42 0.29 8.44
CA VAL A 49 -0.16 -1.02 8.79
C VAL A 49 0.62 -1.70 9.90
N GLU A 50 1.92 -1.90 9.70
CA GLU A 50 2.77 -2.72 10.56
C GLU A 50 2.63 -2.32 12.03
N TRP A 51 2.24 -3.28 12.88
CA TRP A 51 2.04 -3.01 14.30
C TRP A 51 2.18 -4.26 15.17
N SER A 52 3.16 -4.24 16.07
CA SER A 52 3.44 -5.36 16.96
C SER A 52 2.94 -5.14 18.40
N ALA A 53 2.92 -6.21 19.20
CA ALA A 53 2.68 -6.10 20.64
C ALA A 53 3.73 -5.20 21.35
N ALA A 54 4.98 -5.19 20.87
CA ALA A 54 6.01 -4.31 21.38
C ALA A 54 5.71 -2.83 21.08
N ASP A 55 5.08 -2.55 19.93
CA ASP A 55 4.60 -1.21 19.58
C ASP A 55 3.49 -0.76 20.52
N ASN A 56 2.52 -1.64 20.84
CA ASN A 56 1.49 -1.36 21.86
C ASN A 56 2.11 -1.00 23.22
N ALA A 57 3.07 -1.78 23.69
CA ALA A 57 3.74 -1.52 24.98
C ALA A 57 4.49 -0.18 24.97
N ARG A 58 5.26 0.10 23.90
CA ARG A 58 6.06 1.32 23.75
C ARG A 58 5.20 2.58 23.58
N LYS A 59 4.05 2.46 22.92
CA LYS A 59 3.17 3.60 22.58
C LYS A 59 2.01 3.77 23.55
N HIS A 60 1.86 2.87 24.52
CA HIS A 60 0.69 2.79 25.40
C HIS A 60 -0.63 2.79 24.61
N ALA A 61 -0.66 2.01 23.53
CA ALA A 61 -1.78 1.89 22.62
C ALA A 61 -2.40 0.49 22.69
N CYS A 62 -3.64 0.37 22.21
CA CYS A 62 -4.31 -0.90 21.95
C CYS A 62 -4.72 -0.89 20.47
N GLN A 63 -3.76 -1.20 19.60
CA GLN A 63 -3.93 -1.23 18.15
C GLN A 63 -3.64 -2.65 17.65
N ASP A 64 -4.30 -2.98 16.55
CA ASP A 64 -4.24 -4.27 15.88
C ASP A 64 -3.83 -4.05 14.42
N GLU A 65 -2.88 -4.85 13.93
CA GLU A 65 -2.34 -4.73 12.57
C GLU A 65 -3.43 -5.00 11.52
N ALA A 66 -4.32 -5.96 11.75
CA ALA A 66 -5.40 -6.28 10.82
C ALA A 66 -6.42 -5.13 10.72
N GLY A 67 -6.79 -4.52 11.83
CA GLY A 67 -7.64 -3.33 11.87
C GLY A 67 -7.00 -2.13 11.18
N ARG A 68 -5.69 -1.94 11.34
CA ARG A 68 -4.95 -0.88 10.64
C ARG A 68 -4.89 -1.12 9.13
N LEU A 69 -4.68 -2.37 8.71
CA LEU A 69 -4.79 -2.76 7.30
C LEU A 69 -6.17 -2.43 6.75
N TRP A 70 -7.23 -2.85 7.47
CA TRP A 70 -8.61 -2.58 7.10
C TRP A 70 -8.89 -1.08 6.93
N ASP A 71 -8.44 -0.25 7.87
CA ASP A 71 -8.63 1.21 7.82
C ASP A 71 -8.06 1.81 6.53
N VAL A 72 -6.83 1.40 6.13
CA VAL A 72 -6.19 1.90 4.90
C VAL A 72 -6.94 1.42 3.65
N VAL A 73 -7.23 0.12 3.55
CA VAL A 73 -7.90 -0.47 2.38
C VAL A 73 -9.31 0.11 2.21
N TYR A 74 -10.06 0.23 3.30
CA TYR A 74 -11.41 0.78 3.28
C TYR A 74 -11.41 2.25 2.85
N MET A 75 -10.51 3.07 3.38
CA MET A 75 -10.38 4.47 2.97
C MET A 75 -9.98 4.60 1.49
N ALA A 76 -9.04 3.78 1.02
CA ALA A 76 -8.66 3.72 -0.38
C ALA A 76 -9.87 3.40 -1.27
N ARG A 77 -10.71 2.44 -0.86
CA ARG A 77 -11.92 2.04 -1.60
C ARG A 77 -12.97 3.14 -1.67
N VAL A 78 -13.21 3.83 -0.55
CA VAL A 78 -14.20 4.90 -0.46
C VAL A 78 -13.77 6.10 -1.32
N TYR A 79 -12.51 6.50 -1.22
CA TYR A 79 -12.00 7.66 -1.93
C TYR A 79 -11.68 7.36 -3.40
N GLY A 80 -11.23 6.16 -3.72
CA GLY A 80 -11.07 5.70 -5.11
C GLY A 80 -12.37 5.79 -5.90
N ALA A 81 -13.51 5.43 -5.28
CA ALA A 81 -14.81 5.53 -5.93
C ALA A 81 -15.34 6.98 -6.09
N ARG A 82 -14.87 7.93 -5.28
CA ARG A 82 -15.41 9.30 -5.21
C ARG A 82 -14.51 10.34 -5.86
N ASN A 83 -13.20 10.17 -5.75
CA ASN A 83 -12.21 11.20 -6.00
C ASN A 83 -11.18 10.81 -7.08
N ALA A 84 -11.38 9.67 -7.77
CA ALA A 84 -10.48 9.26 -8.84
C ALA A 84 -10.40 10.30 -9.96
N LYS A 85 -9.17 10.63 -10.34
CA LYS A 85 -8.82 11.49 -11.47
C LYS A 85 -7.91 10.68 -12.39
N GLY A 86 -8.49 10.14 -13.47
CA GLY A 86 -7.77 9.20 -14.34
C GLY A 86 -7.40 7.93 -13.58
N SER A 87 -6.11 7.58 -13.58
CA SER A 87 -5.58 6.38 -12.92
C SER A 87 -5.27 6.57 -11.43
N ARG A 88 -5.48 7.76 -10.85
CA ARG A 88 -5.04 8.07 -9.48
C ARG A 88 -6.17 8.60 -8.60
N ALA A 89 -6.12 8.28 -7.30
CA ALA A 89 -6.95 8.89 -6.27
C ALA A 89 -6.11 9.15 -5.01
N VAL A 90 -6.22 10.36 -4.45
CA VAL A 90 -5.56 10.71 -3.17
C VAL A 90 -6.59 10.57 -2.05
N PHE A 91 -6.14 10.02 -0.91
CA PHE A 91 -7.01 9.80 0.24
C PHE A 91 -6.28 9.96 1.58
N PRO A 92 -6.97 10.48 2.60
CA PRO A 92 -6.41 10.62 3.94
C PRO A 92 -6.57 9.34 4.77
N VAL A 93 -5.58 9.06 5.63
CA VAL A 93 -5.67 8.06 6.70
C VAL A 93 -5.15 8.67 8.00
N TYR A 94 -5.85 8.45 9.12
CA TYR A 94 -5.32 8.76 10.44
C TYR A 94 -4.62 7.53 11.00
N ARG A 95 -3.34 7.68 11.33
CA ARG A 95 -2.54 6.59 11.93
C ARG A 95 -1.76 7.11 13.12
N VAL A 96 -1.50 6.26 14.11
CA VAL A 96 -0.46 6.56 15.11
C VAL A 96 0.89 6.20 14.48
N PRO A 97 1.87 7.14 14.39
CA PRO A 97 3.16 6.81 13.80
C PRO A 97 3.88 5.73 14.59
N ARG A 98 4.28 4.65 13.91
CA ARG A 98 5.01 3.56 14.54
C ARG A 98 6.36 4.05 15.04
N GLU A 99 7.09 4.78 14.21
CA GLU A 99 8.39 5.34 14.59
C GLU A 99 8.27 6.54 15.55
N GLY A 100 9.41 6.91 16.15
CA GLY A 100 9.52 8.05 17.06
C GLY A 100 8.70 7.92 18.35
N ARG A 101 8.51 9.05 19.04
CA ARG A 101 7.85 9.14 20.35
C ARG A 101 6.37 9.57 20.28
N GLY A 102 5.84 9.84 19.09
CA GLY A 102 4.45 10.27 18.92
C GLY A 102 3.46 9.15 19.29
N ILE A 103 2.44 9.48 20.08
CA ILE A 103 1.38 8.55 20.53
C ILE A 103 -0.02 8.99 20.07
N ARG A 104 -0.14 10.17 19.45
CA ARG A 104 -1.41 10.69 18.94
C ARG A 104 -1.59 10.33 17.47
N PRO A 105 -2.82 10.04 17.01
CA PRO A 105 -3.11 9.90 15.59
C PRO A 105 -2.67 11.13 14.80
N ARG A 106 -2.08 10.90 13.64
CA ARG A 106 -1.67 11.91 12.67
C ARG A 106 -2.23 11.56 11.30
N LEU A 107 -2.65 12.59 10.59
CA LEU A 107 -3.10 12.46 9.21
C LEU A 107 -1.91 12.20 8.29
N VAL A 108 -2.05 11.24 7.39
CA VAL A 108 -1.18 11.04 6.23
C VAL A 108 -2.07 11.02 4.99
N GLU A 109 -1.56 11.58 3.89
CA GLU A 109 -2.20 11.48 2.58
C GLU A 109 -1.49 10.39 1.78
N LEU A 110 -2.27 9.43 1.30
CA LEU A 110 -1.81 8.32 0.47
C LEU A 110 -2.39 8.45 -0.93
N GLN A 111 -1.75 7.80 -1.88
CA GLN A 111 -2.21 7.71 -3.25
C GLN A 111 -2.54 6.26 -3.59
N LEU A 112 -3.71 6.06 -4.21
CA LEU A 112 -4.06 4.87 -4.95
C LEU A 112 -3.76 5.13 -6.43
N HIS A 113 -3.04 4.21 -7.08
CA HIS A 113 -2.81 4.21 -8.52
C HIS A 113 -3.30 2.88 -9.13
N ILE A 114 -4.09 2.96 -10.19
CA ILE A 114 -4.47 1.80 -11.02
C ILE A 114 -3.70 1.83 -12.34
N GLY A 115 -2.96 0.77 -12.63
CA GLY A 115 -2.12 0.67 -13.82
C GLY A 115 -2.03 -0.76 -14.35
N PRO A 116 -1.27 -1.00 -15.43
CA PRO A 116 -1.02 -2.34 -15.94
C PRO A 116 -0.10 -3.12 -15.00
N GLY A 117 -0.44 -4.39 -14.76
CA GLY A 117 0.46 -5.40 -14.20
C GLY A 117 1.33 -6.03 -15.29
N ASP A 118 2.02 -7.12 -14.93
CA ASP A 118 3.05 -7.73 -15.79
C ASP A 118 2.48 -8.32 -17.09
N ALA A 119 1.21 -8.72 -17.11
CA ALA A 119 0.50 -9.18 -18.30
C ALA A 119 -0.48 -8.13 -18.85
N GLY A 120 -0.39 -6.87 -18.41
CA GLY A 120 -1.27 -5.77 -18.82
C GLY A 120 -2.65 -5.76 -18.15
N GLU A 121 -2.90 -6.66 -17.20
CA GLU A 121 -4.10 -6.67 -16.37
C GLU A 121 -4.14 -5.44 -15.45
N PRO A 122 -5.32 -4.91 -15.11
CA PRO A 122 -5.40 -3.79 -14.18
C PRO A 122 -5.01 -4.26 -12.77
N VAL A 123 -4.09 -3.54 -12.15
CA VAL A 123 -3.68 -3.72 -10.76
C VAL A 123 -3.67 -2.40 -10.02
N ILE A 124 -3.91 -2.44 -8.72
CA ILE A 124 -3.83 -1.28 -7.84
C ILE A 124 -2.55 -1.35 -7.00
N THR A 125 -1.88 -0.21 -6.87
CA THR A 125 -0.82 0.03 -5.89
C THR A 125 -1.22 1.20 -5.00
N ILE A 126 -1.09 1.02 -3.68
CA ILE A 126 -1.26 2.09 -2.69
C ILE A 126 0.12 2.49 -2.17
N MET A 127 0.43 3.78 -2.26
CA MET A 127 1.77 4.34 -2.06
C MET A 127 1.71 5.72 -1.38
N GLN A 128 2.87 6.24 -0.96
CA GLN A 128 2.92 7.59 -0.40
C GLN A 128 2.55 8.61 -1.49
N LEU A 129 2.01 9.74 -1.08
CA LEU A 129 1.73 10.81 -2.02
C LEU A 129 3.04 11.33 -2.64
N GLY A 130 3.12 11.27 -3.97
CA GLY A 130 4.30 11.71 -4.73
C GLY A 130 5.27 10.59 -5.10
N ASP A 131 5.08 9.38 -4.59
CA ASP A 131 5.76 8.19 -5.11
C ASP A 131 5.21 7.87 -6.53
N GLU A 132 6.09 7.42 -7.42
CA GLU A 132 5.74 6.95 -8.78
C GLU A 132 5.67 5.43 -8.87
#